data_AF-A0A447JHY4-F1
#
_entry.id   AF-A0A447JHY4-F1
#
_cell.length_a   1.000
_cell.length_b   1.000
_cell.length_c   1.000
_cell.angle_alpha   90.00
_cell.angle_beta   90.00
_cell.angle_gamma   90.00
#
_symmetry.space_group_name_H-M   'P 1'
#
loop_
_entity.id
_entity.type
_entity.pdbx_description
1 polymer ?
#
loop_
_entity_poly.entity_id
_entity_poly.type
_entity_poly.pdbx_seq_one_letter_code
_entity_poly.pdbx_strand_id
1 'polypeptide(L)'
;MVPQNVTETIMREQLKAWGHRVEFGCELRHFAQTPRTVTAYVAGPAGEEVIIAHYLIGCGMAAEALSEKKLGVSFPGRTLGIHALVADASLSGLNRDVWHHFNDGDMARMITICPLAGTQLFQIQALLAPDDSQNFSADVLTAFLTERIGRTDVRIHSIPWVSKYQMNARIAEHYRVGKVFLAGDAAHVHPPTGGQGLNTSIQGCL
;
A
#
# COMPACT_ATOMS: atom_id res chain seq x y z
N MET A 1 1.15 -15.46 6.46
CA MET A 1 0.62 -14.51 5.46
C MET A 1 1.48 -14.58 4.20
N VAL A 2 0.89 -14.56 3.00
CA VAL A 2 1.69 -14.49 1.76
C VAL A 2 2.19 -13.06 1.58
N PRO A 3 3.50 -12.82 1.35
CA PRO A 3 4.03 -11.50 1.09
C PRO A 3 3.41 -10.85 -0.16
N GLN A 4 3.14 -9.55 -0.11
CA GLN A 4 2.55 -8.83 -1.25
C GLN A 4 3.42 -8.92 -2.51
N ASN A 5 4.76 -8.83 -2.37
CA ASN A 5 5.67 -8.95 -3.52
C ASN A 5 5.59 -10.33 -4.21
N VAL A 6 5.27 -11.39 -3.47
CA VAL A 6 5.04 -12.73 -4.03
C VAL A 6 3.73 -12.73 -4.81
N THR A 7 2.65 -12.21 -4.23
CA THR A 7 1.36 -12.07 -4.92
C THR A 7 1.49 -11.27 -6.23
N GLU A 8 2.17 -10.12 -6.19
CA GLU A 8 2.40 -9.31 -7.39
C GLU A 8 3.27 -10.04 -8.43
N THR A 9 4.23 -10.86 -7.98
CA THR A 9 5.07 -11.64 -8.90
C THR A 9 4.22 -12.67 -9.64
N ILE A 10 3.36 -13.41 -8.93
CA ILE A 10 2.42 -14.36 -9.53
C ILE A 10 1.52 -13.66 -10.56
N MET A 11 0.99 -12.48 -10.21
CA MET A 11 0.14 -11.69 -11.12
C MET A 11 0.91 -11.24 -12.37
N ARG A 12 2.15 -10.77 -12.23
CA ARG A 12 3.00 -10.36 -13.37
C ARG A 12 3.38 -11.53 -14.26
N GLU A 13 3.66 -12.69 -13.67
CA GLU A 13 3.93 -13.92 -14.42
C GLU A 13 2.70 -14.36 -15.22
N GLN A 14 1.51 -14.28 -14.63
CA GLN A 14 0.26 -14.59 -15.32
C GLN A 14 -0.03 -13.60 -16.46
N LEU A 15 0.19 -12.30 -16.23
CA LEU A 15 0.06 -11.26 -17.27
C LEU A 15 1.01 -11.55 -18.44
N LYS A 16 2.24 -11.97 -18.15
CA LYS A 16 3.23 -12.39 -19.15
C LYS A 16 2.79 -13.65 -19.91
N ALA A 17 2.21 -14.63 -19.23
CA ALA A 17 1.68 -15.84 -19.86
C ALA A 17 0.54 -15.52 -20.85
N TRP A 18 -0.21 -14.44 -20.63
CA TRP A 18 -1.20 -13.92 -21.56
C TRP A 18 -0.63 -13.04 -22.69
N GLY A 19 0.70 -12.88 -22.76
CA GLY A 19 1.36 -12.10 -23.81
C GLY A 19 1.42 -10.59 -23.54
N HIS A 20 1.08 -10.16 -22.32
CA HIS A 20 1.16 -8.76 -21.90
C HIS A 20 2.37 -8.51 -21.00
N ARG A 21 2.75 -7.25 -20.81
CA ARG A 21 3.84 -6.87 -19.91
C ARG A 21 3.56 -5.53 -19.25
N VAL A 22 4.12 -5.33 -18.07
CA VAL A 22 4.17 -4.04 -17.40
C VAL A 22 5.35 -3.25 -17.95
N GLU A 23 5.12 -1.98 -18.29
CA GLU A 23 6.18 -1.06 -18.70
C GLU A 23 6.57 -0.21 -17.50
N PHE A 24 7.77 -0.48 -16.97
CA PHE A 24 8.31 0.19 -15.79
C PHE A 24 9.08 1.46 -16.18
N GLY A 25 9.17 2.40 -15.24
CA GLY A 25 9.81 3.70 -15.50
C GLY A 25 8.96 4.64 -16.35
N CYS A 26 7.68 4.32 -16.54
CA CYS A 26 6.71 5.13 -17.25
C CYS A 26 5.81 5.89 -16.27
N GLU A 27 5.66 7.19 -16.46
CA GLU A 27 4.84 8.07 -15.61
C GLU A 27 3.80 8.82 -16.46
N LEU A 28 2.52 8.63 -16.14
CA LEU A 28 1.44 9.41 -16.75
C LEU A 28 1.50 10.87 -16.29
N ARG A 29 1.87 11.79 -17.18
CA ARG A 29 1.97 13.22 -16.90
C ARG A 29 0.64 13.95 -17.11
N HIS A 30 -0.03 13.59 -18.18
CA HIS A 30 -1.25 14.25 -18.61
C HIS A 30 -2.13 13.29 -19.41
N PHE A 31 -3.43 13.57 -19.47
CA PHE A 31 -4.33 12.96 -20.43
C PHE A 31 -5.46 13.93 -20.80
N ALA A 32 -6.04 13.70 -21.97
CA ALA A 32 -7.26 14.33 -22.44
C ALA A 32 -8.23 13.24 -22.92
N GLN A 33 -9.53 13.51 -22.90
CA GLN A 33 -10.53 12.55 -23.37
C GLN A 33 -11.56 13.17 -24.28
N THR A 34 -12.07 12.35 -25.19
CA THR A 34 -13.24 12.62 -26.03
C THR A 34 -14.34 11.61 -25.67
N PRO A 35 -15.55 11.72 -26.24
CA PRO A 35 -16.57 10.69 -26.09
C PRO A 35 -16.14 9.29 -26.59
N ARG A 36 -15.06 9.17 -27.37
CA ARG A 36 -14.62 7.92 -28.00
C ARG A 36 -13.31 7.35 -27.44
N THR A 37 -12.38 8.21 -27.03
CA THR A 37 -11.00 7.82 -26.70
C THR A 37 -10.42 8.68 -25.57
N VAL A 38 -9.34 8.19 -24.97
CA VAL A 38 -8.43 8.91 -24.09
C VAL A 38 -7.07 8.99 -24.76
N THR A 39 -6.45 10.16 -24.75
CA THR A 39 -5.07 10.39 -25.14
C THR A 39 -4.25 10.60 -23.89
N ALA A 40 -3.31 9.71 -23.61
CA ALA A 40 -2.40 9.75 -22.47
C ALA A 40 -0.99 10.17 -22.91
N TYR A 41 -0.39 11.08 -22.15
CA TYR A 41 0.98 11.56 -22.32
C TYR A 41 1.81 10.96 -21.20
N VAL A 42 2.70 10.04 -21.57
CA VAL A 42 3.46 9.22 -20.64
C VAL A 42 4.94 9.53 -20.82
N ALA A 43 5.61 9.92 -19.74
CA ALA A 43 7.06 10.08 -19.75
C ALA A 43 7.71 8.72 -19.47
N GLY A 44 8.54 8.24 -20.39
CA GLY A 44 9.29 7.00 -20.25
C GLY A 44 10.81 7.20 -20.40
N PRO A 45 11.60 6.11 -20.27
CA PRO A 45 13.06 6.17 -20.40
C PRO A 45 13.55 6.66 -21.77
N ALA A 46 12.75 6.48 -22.82
CA ALA A 46 13.05 6.91 -24.19
C ALA A 46 12.52 8.33 -24.53
N GLY A 47 11.89 9.02 -23.57
CA GLY A 47 11.21 10.29 -23.78
C GLY A 47 9.70 10.19 -23.56
N GLU A 48 8.99 11.25 -23.94
CA GLU A 48 7.53 11.28 -23.85
C GLU A 48 6.88 10.49 -25.00
N GLU A 49 5.91 9.65 -24.66
CA GLU A 49 5.08 8.90 -25.59
C GLU A 49 3.62 9.34 -25.48
N VAL A 50 2.90 9.24 -26.60
CA VAL A 50 1.47 9.55 -26.67
C VAL A 50 0.71 8.26 -26.99
N ILE A 51 -0.15 7.84 -26.07
CA ILE A 51 -0.94 6.61 -26.18
C ILE A 51 -2.42 7.00 -26.38
N ILE A 52 -3.04 6.47 -27.43
CA ILE A 52 -4.48 6.62 -27.67
C ILE A 52 -5.16 5.29 -27.35
N ALA A 53 -6.09 5.33 -26.39
CA ALA A 53 -6.83 4.17 -25.94
C ALA A 53 -8.34 4.47 -25.90
N HIS A 54 -9.18 3.43 -25.85
CA HIS A 54 -10.61 3.61 -25.63
C HIS A 54 -10.94 3.98 -24.19
N TYR A 55 -10.12 3.55 -23.24
CA TYR A 55 -10.30 3.75 -21.81
C TYR A 55 -8.96 3.92 -21.11
N LEU A 56 -8.99 4.62 -19.98
CA LEU A 56 -7.87 4.76 -19.05
C LEU A 56 -8.35 4.31 -17.66
N ILE A 57 -7.56 3.47 -16.99
CA ILE A 57 -7.87 2.99 -15.63
C ILE A 57 -6.73 3.43 -14.71
N GLY A 58 -7.03 4.28 -13.74
CA GLY A 58 -6.10 4.68 -12.69
C GLY A 58 -6.15 3.70 -11.53
N CYS A 59 -5.03 3.04 -11.23
CA CYS A 59 -4.95 1.99 -10.20
C CYS A 59 -4.00 2.33 -9.02
N GLY A 60 -3.42 3.53 -8.98
CA GLY A 60 -2.46 3.92 -7.94
C GLY A 60 -2.80 5.27 -7.32
N MET A 61 -2.21 5.57 -6.16
CA MET A 61 -2.48 6.83 -5.43
C MET A 61 -2.18 8.10 -6.23
N ALA A 62 -1.25 8.06 -7.20
CA ALA A 62 -1.02 9.17 -8.13
C ALA A 62 -2.26 9.51 -8.98
N ALA A 63 -3.15 8.53 -9.20
CA ALA A 63 -4.41 8.74 -9.90
C ALA A 63 -5.43 9.51 -9.05
N GLU A 64 -5.39 9.50 -7.71
CA GLU A 64 -6.21 10.41 -6.87
C GLU A 64 -5.84 11.86 -7.18
N ALA A 65 -4.57 12.20 -7.03
CA ALA A 65 -4.06 13.56 -7.26
C ALA A 65 -4.27 14.04 -8.70
N LEU A 66 -4.12 13.14 -9.69
CA LEU A 66 -4.37 13.47 -11.09
C LEU A 66 -5.87 13.63 -11.38
N SER A 67 -6.73 12.82 -10.76
CA SER A 67 -8.18 12.90 -10.94
C SER A 67 -8.77 14.15 -10.33
N GLU A 68 -8.34 14.55 -9.14
CA GLU A 68 -8.77 15.82 -8.54
C GLU A 68 -8.38 17.01 -9.46
N LYS A 69 -7.13 17.03 -9.93
CA LYS A 69 -6.62 18.12 -10.79
C LYS A 69 -7.19 18.13 -12.21
N LYS A 70 -7.52 16.98 -12.80
CA LYS A 70 -7.86 16.86 -14.24
C LYS A 70 -9.30 16.47 -14.52
N LEU A 71 -9.93 15.72 -13.62
CA LEU A 71 -11.32 15.27 -13.77
C LEU A 71 -12.28 16.02 -12.85
N GLY A 72 -11.76 16.80 -11.90
CA GLY A 72 -12.59 17.47 -10.89
C GLY A 72 -13.32 16.49 -9.98
N VAL A 73 -12.79 15.26 -9.84
CA VAL A 73 -13.37 14.26 -8.94
C VAL A 73 -12.91 14.61 -7.53
N SER A 74 -13.88 14.93 -6.68
CA SER A 74 -13.62 15.12 -5.26
C SER A 74 -13.34 13.78 -4.59
N PHE A 75 -12.44 13.80 -3.61
CA PHE A 75 -12.13 12.67 -2.73
C PHE A 75 -12.58 13.01 -1.30
N PRO A 76 -13.90 13.07 -1.04
CA PRO A 76 -14.39 13.33 0.30
C PRO A 76 -13.88 12.27 1.28
N GLY A 77 -13.50 12.74 2.46
CA GLY A 77 -12.97 11.91 3.51
C GLY A 77 -12.24 12.71 4.57
N ARG A 78 -11.57 12.01 5.47
CA ARG A 78 -10.81 12.63 6.56
C ARG A 78 -9.49 11.92 6.78
N THR A 79 -8.49 12.73 7.11
CA THR A 79 -7.25 12.23 7.70
C THR A 79 -7.52 11.97 9.19
N LEU A 80 -7.27 10.74 9.64
CA LEU A 80 -7.70 10.29 10.97
C LEU A 80 -6.76 10.72 12.10
N GLY A 81 -5.61 11.32 11.78
CA GLY A 81 -4.57 11.68 12.75
C GLY A 81 -3.84 10.48 13.34
N ILE A 82 -4.19 9.26 12.93
CA ILE A 82 -3.57 8.01 13.37
C ILE A 82 -2.37 7.72 12.48
N HIS A 83 -1.21 7.52 13.10
CA HIS A 83 0.02 7.10 12.42
C HIS A 83 0.26 5.63 12.68
N ALA A 84 0.76 4.93 11.68
CA ALA A 84 1.10 3.52 11.78
C ALA A 84 2.43 3.20 11.14
N LEU A 85 3.01 2.11 11.61
CA LEU A 85 4.22 1.49 11.12
C LEU A 85 3.85 0.16 10.49
N VAL A 86 4.43 -0.15 9.34
CA VAL A 86 4.57 -1.53 8.86
C VAL A 86 6.04 -1.77 8.54
N ALA A 87 6.59 -2.87 9.06
CA ALA A 87 7.97 -3.26 8.83
C ALA A 87 8.05 -4.75 8.54
N ASP A 88 8.85 -5.12 7.55
CA ASP A 88 9.25 -6.50 7.35
C ASP A 88 10.62 -6.68 8.02
N ALA A 89 10.72 -7.60 8.96
CA ALA A 89 11.90 -7.76 9.81
C ALA A 89 12.23 -9.23 10.10
N SER A 90 13.52 -9.53 10.24
CA SER A 90 13.97 -10.79 10.84
C SER A 90 14.07 -10.61 12.36
N LEU A 91 13.52 -11.55 13.13
CA LEU A 91 13.51 -11.49 14.59
C LEU A 91 13.59 -12.88 15.23
N SER A 92 13.97 -12.89 16.51
CA SER A 92 13.90 -14.04 17.42
C SER A 92 12.91 -13.81 18.57
N GLY A 93 12.61 -14.85 19.35
CA GLY A 93 11.73 -14.77 20.52
C GLY A 93 10.24 -15.05 20.25
N LEU A 94 9.84 -15.20 18.98
CA LEU A 94 8.47 -15.53 18.58
C LEU A 94 8.43 -16.79 17.70
N ASN A 95 7.43 -17.63 17.92
CA ASN A 95 7.15 -18.77 17.04
C ASN A 95 6.60 -18.28 15.68
N ARG A 96 6.65 -19.16 14.68
CA ARG A 96 6.23 -18.84 13.30
C ARG A 96 4.87 -19.46 12.91
N ASP A 97 4.21 -20.16 13.83
CA ASP A 97 3.00 -20.94 13.54
C ASP A 97 1.72 -20.13 13.73
N VAL A 98 1.81 -18.98 14.42
CA VAL A 98 0.65 -18.14 14.76
C VAL A 98 0.90 -16.67 14.43
N TRP A 99 -0.18 -15.90 14.44
CA TRP A 99 -0.11 -14.44 14.41
C TRP A 99 -0.11 -13.92 15.83
N HIS A 100 0.91 -13.14 16.16
CA HIS A 100 1.05 -12.57 17.50
C HIS A 100 0.35 -11.22 17.56
N HIS A 101 -0.51 -11.04 18.56
CA HIS A 101 -1.24 -9.80 18.78
C HIS A 101 -0.96 -9.34 20.20
N PHE A 102 -0.47 -8.10 20.34
CA PHE A 102 -0.18 -7.46 21.61
C PHE A 102 -0.92 -6.14 21.66
N ASN A 103 -1.56 -5.84 22.78
CA ASN A 103 -2.26 -4.56 22.98
C ASN A 103 -2.31 -4.11 24.45
N ASP A 104 -2.03 -5.00 25.39
CA ASP A 104 -2.11 -4.71 26.83
C ASP A 104 -3.45 -4.07 27.26
N GLY A 105 -4.55 -4.50 26.63
CA GLY A 105 -5.89 -3.95 26.86
C GLY A 105 -6.15 -2.56 26.25
N ASP A 106 -5.16 -1.95 25.58
CA ASP A 106 -5.27 -0.65 24.92
C ASP A 106 -5.06 -0.77 23.41
N MET A 107 -6.11 -0.45 22.63
CA MET A 107 -6.03 -0.48 21.17
C MET A 107 -5.03 0.51 20.60
N ALA A 108 -4.73 1.61 21.30
CA ALA A 108 -3.71 2.57 20.87
C ALA A 108 -2.28 1.99 20.95
N ARG A 109 -2.09 0.89 21.68
CA ARG A 109 -0.82 0.15 21.80
C ARG A 109 -0.79 -1.11 20.94
N MET A 110 -1.75 -1.29 20.03
CA MET A 110 -1.84 -2.49 19.22
C MET A 110 -0.56 -2.70 18.38
N ILE A 111 -0.01 -3.90 18.51
CA ILE A 111 1.06 -4.45 17.67
C ILE A 111 0.62 -5.82 17.18
N THR A 112 0.75 -6.04 15.89
CA THR A 112 0.58 -7.36 15.27
C THR A 112 1.89 -7.78 14.63
N ILE A 113 2.27 -9.04 14.83
CA ILE A 113 3.50 -9.61 14.26
C ILE A 113 3.13 -10.93 13.58
N CYS A 114 3.23 -10.94 12.26
CA CYS A 114 2.76 -12.03 11.42
C CYS A 114 3.91 -12.64 10.60
N PRO A 115 4.13 -13.97 10.68
CA PRO A 115 5.10 -14.65 9.83
C PRO A 115 4.77 -14.49 8.34
N LEU A 116 5.78 -14.07 7.56
CA LEU A 116 5.72 -14.00 6.11
C LEU A 116 6.10 -15.36 5.50
N ALA A 117 5.10 -16.04 4.93
CA ALA A 117 5.22 -17.38 4.39
C ALA A 117 6.27 -17.44 3.27
N GLY A 118 7.06 -18.52 3.25
CA GLY A 118 8.14 -18.69 2.27
C GLY A 118 9.39 -17.82 2.55
N THR A 119 9.43 -17.08 3.65
CA THR A 119 10.58 -16.25 4.04
C THR A 119 10.94 -16.48 5.51
N GLN A 120 12.07 -15.90 5.96
CA GLN A 120 12.43 -15.82 7.38
C GLN A 120 11.90 -14.55 8.07
N LEU A 121 11.21 -13.68 7.34
CA LEU A 121 10.74 -12.41 7.85
C LEU A 121 9.39 -12.56 8.59
N PHE A 122 9.11 -11.58 9.43
CA PHE A 122 7.80 -11.28 9.98
C PHE A 122 7.41 -9.89 9.51
N GLN A 123 6.12 -9.67 9.28
CA GLN A 123 5.56 -8.33 9.13
C GLN A 123 5.06 -7.86 10.49
N ILE A 124 5.58 -6.72 10.93
CA ILE A 124 5.21 -6.03 12.16
C ILE A 124 4.31 -4.86 11.74
N GLN A 125 3.12 -4.77 12.33
CA GLN A 125 2.25 -3.61 12.19
C GLN A 125 1.97 -3.01 13.57
N ALA A 126 2.16 -1.71 13.73
CA ALA A 126 1.99 -1.04 15.02
C ALA A 126 1.39 0.36 14.85
N LEU A 127 0.64 0.81 15.86
CA LEU A 127 0.24 2.22 15.95
C LEU A 127 1.36 3.07 16.56
N LEU A 128 1.58 4.22 15.94
CA LEU A 128 2.55 5.23 16.36
C LEU A 128 1.85 6.42 17.00
N ALA A 129 2.54 7.06 17.94
CA ALA A 129 2.09 8.36 18.45
C ALA A 129 2.11 9.41 17.32
N PRO A 130 1.24 10.43 17.39
CA PRO A 130 1.37 11.61 16.54
C PRO A 130 2.80 12.18 16.67
N ASP A 131 3.42 12.51 15.54
CA ASP A 131 4.79 13.07 15.44
C ASP A 131 5.97 12.12 15.72
N ASP A 132 5.74 10.79 15.73
CA ASP A 132 6.84 9.83 15.81
C ASP A 132 7.69 9.80 14.51
N SER A 133 8.69 10.68 14.47
CA SER A 133 9.65 10.83 13.38
C SER A 133 10.86 9.90 13.49
N GLN A 134 10.90 8.98 14.47
CA GLN A 134 12.06 8.10 14.70
C GLN A 134 12.44 7.29 13.46
N ASN A 135 13.72 7.27 13.11
CA ASN A 135 14.18 6.27 12.14
C ASN A 135 14.23 4.90 12.83
N PHE A 136 13.41 3.96 12.38
CA PHE A 136 13.34 2.62 12.96
C PHE A 136 14.52 1.77 12.50
N SER A 137 15.64 1.89 13.22
CA SER A 137 16.72 0.89 13.17
C SER A 137 16.30 -0.39 13.91
N ALA A 138 17.06 -1.47 13.75
CA ALA A 138 16.81 -2.73 14.45
C ALA A 138 16.77 -2.56 15.98
N ASP A 139 17.67 -1.75 16.53
CA ASP A 139 17.74 -1.49 17.98
C ASP A 139 16.56 -0.63 18.45
N VAL A 140 16.20 0.41 17.69
CA VAL A 140 15.04 1.28 18.01
C VAL A 140 13.75 0.47 17.97
N LEU A 141 13.55 -0.36 16.95
CA LEU A 141 12.37 -1.21 16.84
C LEU A 141 12.36 -2.30 17.93
N THR A 142 13.51 -2.85 18.31
CA THR A 142 13.60 -3.78 19.45
C THR A 142 13.20 -3.10 20.75
N ALA A 143 13.70 -1.90 21.03
CA ALA A 143 13.34 -1.13 22.22
C ALA A 143 11.85 -0.76 22.23
N PHE A 144 11.31 -0.34 21.08
CA PHE A 144 9.88 -0.07 20.91
C PHE A 144 9.04 -1.32 21.20
N LEU A 145 9.39 -2.47 20.63
CA LEU A 145 8.68 -3.72 20.92
C LEU A 145 8.79 -4.09 22.40
N THR A 146 9.98 -3.97 23.00
CA THR A 146 10.20 -4.28 24.42
C THR A 146 9.31 -3.43 25.34
N GLU A 147 9.24 -2.12 25.11
CA GLU A 147 8.37 -1.20 25.86
C GLU A 147 6.89 -1.53 25.68
N ARG A 148 6.48 -1.89 24.45
CA ARG A 148 5.08 -2.12 24.11
C ARG A 148 4.55 -3.47 24.57
N ILE A 149 5.36 -4.52 24.49
CA ILE A 149 4.93 -5.90 24.76
C ILE A 149 5.45 -6.44 26.10
N GLY A 150 6.35 -5.73 26.77
CA GLY A 150 6.93 -6.11 28.06
C GLY A 150 7.88 -7.32 28.01
N ARG A 151 8.30 -7.75 26.81
CA ARG A 151 9.19 -8.89 26.61
C ARG A 151 10.55 -8.45 26.11
N THR A 152 11.60 -8.98 26.74
CA THR A 152 13.00 -8.70 26.39
C THR A 152 13.63 -9.79 25.53
N ASP A 153 12.94 -10.91 25.33
CA ASP A 153 13.43 -12.03 24.52
C ASP A 153 13.10 -11.88 23.02
N VAL A 154 12.26 -10.91 22.65
CA VAL A 154 11.96 -10.56 21.26
C VAL A 154 12.98 -9.56 20.75
N ARG A 155 13.81 -9.97 19.77
CA ARG A 155 14.90 -9.13 19.25
C ARG A 155 14.87 -9.04 17.73
N ILE A 156 14.91 -7.82 17.20
CA ILE A 156 15.03 -7.56 15.77
C ILE A 156 16.49 -7.69 15.35
N HIS A 157 16.74 -8.43 14.27
CA HIS A 157 18.07 -8.63 13.70
C HIS A 157 18.31 -7.77 12.46
N SER A 158 17.28 -7.63 11.62
CA SER A 158 17.36 -6.82 10.41
C SER A 158 15.98 -6.32 10.01
N ILE A 159 15.95 -5.17 9.32
CA ILE A 159 14.74 -4.54 8.81
C ILE A 159 14.96 -4.25 7.32
N PRO A 160 14.75 -5.22 6.42
CA PRO A 160 14.85 -5.00 4.99
C PRO A 160 13.91 -3.91 4.46
N TRP A 161 12.77 -3.70 5.12
CA TRP A 161 11.79 -2.71 4.71
C TRP A 161 11.01 -2.17 5.90
N VAL A 162 10.78 -0.86 5.90
CA VAL A 162 9.93 -0.17 6.86
C VAL A 162 9.23 0.99 6.18
N SER A 163 7.95 1.15 6.48
CA SER A 163 7.15 2.27 6.02
C SER A 163 6.30 2.81 7.15
N LYS A 164 6.20 4.15 7.17
CA LYS A 164 5.30 4.89 8.03
C LYS A 164 4.24 5.52 7.16
N TYR A 165 3.00 5.46 7.59
CA TYR A 165 1.91 6.14 6.90
C TYR A 165 0.90 6.67 7.90
N GLN A 166 0.21 7.70 7.46
CA GLN A 166 -0.93 8.25 8.16
C GLN A 166 -2.21 7.62 7.60
N MET A 167 -3.10 7.20 8.49
CA MET A 167 -4.36 6.60 8.08
C MET A 167 -5.28 7.67 7.50
N ASN A 168 -5.68 7.44 6.25
CA ASN A 168 -6.67 8.23 5.55
C ASN A 168 -7.90 7.35 5.30
N ALA A 169 -9.07 7.94 5.44
CA ALA A 169 -10.33 7.34 5.02
C ALA A 169 -10.94 8.26 3.97
N ARG A 170 -10.80 7.90 2.69
CA ARG A 170 -11.27 8.69 1.55
C ARG A 170 -11.88 7.79 0.50
N ILE A 171 -12.87 8.32 -0.21
CA ILE A 171 -13.51 7.64 -1.33
C ILE A 171 -13.71 8.65 -2.46
N ALA A 172 -13.45 8.24 -3.70
CA ALA A 172 -13.77 9.02 -4.86
C ALA A 172 -15.29 9.16 -4.97
N GLU A 173 -15.78 10.38 -5.20
CA GLU A 173 -17.22 10.63 -5.43
C GLU A 173 -17.74 9.87 -6.66
N HIS A 174 -16.89 9.73 -7.67
CA HIS A 174 -17.18 9.01 -8.89
C HIS A 174 -16.01 8.10 -9.26
N TYR A 175 -16.31 6.82 -9.49
CA TYR A 175 -15.30 5.84 -9.92
C TYR A 175 -15.08 5.88 -11.45
N ARG A 176 -15.87 6.70 -12.15
CA ARG A 176 -15.81 6.88 -13.60
C ARG A 176 -16.14 8.31 -13.97
N VAL A 177 -15.31 8.89 -14.84
CA VAL A 177 -15.60 10.16 -15.53
C VAL A 177 -15.35 9.98 -17.01
N GLY A 178 -16.43 9.88 -17.79
CA GLY A 178 -16.37 9.64 -19.22
C GLY A 178 -15.75 8.29 -19.56
N LYS A 179 -14.52 8.32 -20.10
CA LYS A 179 -13.70 7.17 -20.51
C LYS A 179 -12.58 6.83 -19.51
N VAL A 180 -12.52 7.53 -18.38
CA VAL A 180 -11.54 7.28 -17.31
C VAL A 180 -12.22 6.61 -16.13
N PHE A 181 -11.59 5.56 -15.59
CA PHE A 181 -12.04 4.78 -14.44
C PHE A 181 -10.98 4.82 -13.34
N LEU A 182 -11.43 4.67 -12.09
CA LEU A 182 -10.58 4.56 -10.90
C LEU A 182 -10.80 3.21 -10.24
N ALA A 183 -9.72 2.55 -9.84
CA ALA A 183 -9.77 1.25 -9.18
C ALA A 183 -8.74 1.17 -8.05
N GLY A 184 -9.04 0.36 -7.05
CA GLY A 184 -8.20 0.16 -5.87
C GLY A 184 -7.96 1.46 -5.10
N ASP A 185 -6.71 1.66 -4.67
CA ASP A 185 -6.32 2.82 -3.85
C ASP A 185 -6.55 4.17 -4.55
N ALA A 186 -6.71 4.17 -5.88
CA ALA A 186 -7.10 5.35 -6.64
C ALA A 186 -8.58 5.74 -6.49
N ALA A 187 -9.43 4.82 -6.02
CA ALA A 187 -10.87 5.01 -5.85
C ALA A 187 -11.29 5.03 -4.37
N HIS A 188 -10.59 4.28 -3.52
CA HIS A 188 -10.87 4.22 -2.10
C HIS A 188 -9.60 3.99 -1.28
N VAL A 189 -9.43 4.78 -0.22
CA VAL A 189 -8.38 4.57 0.77
C VAL A 189 -9.06 4.31 2.10
N HIS A 190 -8.74 3.18 2.70
CA HIS A 190 -9.24 2.80 4.02
C HIS A 190 -8.07 2.59 4.97
N PRO A 191 -8.28 2.81 6.28
CA PRO A 191 -7.33 2.36 7.28
C PRO A 191 -7.05 0.88 7.07
N PRO A 192 -5.78 0.42 7.08
CA PRO A 192 -5.43 -0.99 6.83
C PRO A 192 -5.83 -1.94 7.97
N THR A 193 -6.76 -1.53 8.84
CA THR A 193 -7.35 -2.36 9.88
C THR A 193 -7.93 -3.64 9.27
N GLY A 194 -7.26 -4.77 9.53
CA GLY A 194 -7.71 -6.11 9.09
C GLY A 194 -7.10 -6.62 7.77
N GLY A 195 -6.03 -6.00 7.23
CA GLY A 195 -5.31 -6.53 6.06
C GLY A 195 -6.14 -6.55 4.76
N GLN A 196 -7.14 -5.67 4.66
CA GLN A 196 -8.09 -5.64 3.54
C GLN A 196 -7.59 -4.86 2.33
N GLY A 197 -6.58 -3.99 2.46
CA GLY A 197 -6.16 -3.06 1.40
C GLY A 197 -5.97 -3.73 0.05
N LEU A 198 -5.06 -4.70 -0.04
CA LEU A 198 -4.81 -5.42 -1.29
C LEU A 198 -6.04 -6.22 -1.78
N ASN A 199 -6.76 -6.87 -0.86
CA ASN A 199 -7.89 -7.74 -1.22
C ASN A 199 -9.05 -6.95 -1.83
N THR A 200 -9.43 -5.83 -1.20
CA THR A 200 -10.50 -4.94 -1.70
C THR A 200 -10.07 -4.24 -2.98
N SER A 201 -8.79 -3.82 -3.08
CA SER A 201 -8.27 -3.19 -4.29
C SER A 201 -8.23 -4.14 -5.50
N ILE A 202 -7.97 -5.44 -5.28
CA ILE A 202 -8.10 -6.46 -6.32
C ILE A 202 -9.58 -6.70 -6.68
N GLN A 203 -10.47 -6.79 -5.68
CA GLN A 203 -11.91 -6.99 -5.92
C GLN A 203 -12.52 -5.85 -6.74
N GLY A 204 -12.08 -4.61 -6.54
CA GLY A 204 -12.51 -3.47 -7.37
C GLY A 204 -12.05 -3.52 -8.82
N CYS A 205 -11.11 -4.42 -9.17
CA CYS A 205 -10.64 -4.64 -10.54
C CYS A 205 -11.34 -5.82 -11.24
N LEU A 206 -12.09 -6.66 -10.50
CA LEU A 206 -12.85 -7.81 -11.02
C LEU A 206 -14.25 -7.39 -11.47
#